data_AF-A0A838QYD1-F1
#
_entry.id   AF-A0A838QYD1-F1
#
_cell.length_a   1.000
_cell.length_b   1.000
_cell.length_c   1.000
_cell.angle_alpha   90.00
_cell.angle_beta   90.00
_cell.angle_gamma   90.00
#
_symmetry.space_group_name_H-M   'P 1'
#
loop_
_entity.id
_entity.type
_entity.pdbx_description
1 polymer ?
#
loop_
_entity_poly.entity_id
_entity_poly.type
_entity_poly.pdbx_seq_one_letter_code
_entity_poly.pdbx_strand_id
1 'polypeptide(L)'
;MKRFSGGWALAAAVVGLAAIMERSLAAELAAVAAAESTFSAEALLRKAAEAGLAGDTSKRSELLSAAIAADPDNEVAHWQDGQVKFEGKWRKVDEVGERVANDPRWQEYESLRQSMAGTPADHAELARWCYREGLENEERYHWAFVLRADPLHELARTRLNMREYHGDLYTEKQIAAYERQLTESQKNLAKFTPIFTAICERAAKGESLDRETALIELRQVDDPAAIEALELVVDRAAEKAAPELAAELRRSVIVALSNIPDYVATQRLLNYSMFATDPAIRQLAAESLTPRPVTDYVPQLMAALSAPIQAAITSGTAPDGSIQF
;
A
#
# COMPACT_ATOMS: atom_id res chain seq x y z
N MET A 1 -48.13 -21.15 -59.80
CA MET A 1 -48.86 -21.18 -58.50
C MET A 1 -47.87 -21.54 -57.40
N LYS A 2 -47.87 -20.80 -56.29
CA LYS A 2 -47.01 -20.90 -55.07
C LYS A 2 -45.57 -20.37 -55.20
N ARG A 3 -44.97 -19.69 -54.21
CA ARG A 3 -45.37 -18.67 -53.21
C ARG A 3 -44.06 -18.25 -52.52
N PHE A 4 -43.93 -16.97 -52.18
CA PHE A 4 -42.83 -16.33 -51.44
C PHE A 4 -42.53 -16.99 -50.07
N SER A 5 -41.26 -17.07 -49.69
CA SER A 5 -40.82 -17.09 -48.27
C SER A 5 -39.43 -16.49 -48.11
N GLY A 6 -39.37 -15.20 -47.80
CA GLY A 6 -38.21 -14.53 -47.23
C GLY A 6 -38.69 -13.68 -46.06
N GLY A 7 -38.02 -13.78 -44.91
CA GLY A 7 -38.27 -12.86 -43.80
C GLY A 7 -38.25 -13.43 -42.39
N TRP A 8 -37.27 -14.25 -42.00
CA TRP A 8 -37.04 -14.61 -40.59
C TRP A 8 -35.53 -14.80 -40.33
N ALA A 9 -34.73 -13.72 -40.39
CA ALA A 9 -33.31 -13.80 -40.00
C ALA A 9 -32.71 -12.52 -39.40
N LEU A 10 -33.51 -11.48 -39.10
CA LEU A 10 -33.01 -10.17 -38.64
C LEU A 10 -33.48 -9.75 -37.25
N ALA A 11 -34.20 -10.60 -36.50
CA ALA A 11 -34.71 -10.27 -35.17
C ALA A 11 -33.84 -10.77 -33.99
N ALA A 12 -32.83 -11.62 -34.21
CA ALA A 12 -32.04 -12.22 -33.12
C ALA A 12 -30.77 -11.42 -32.74
N ALA A 13 -30.30 -10.50 -33.57
CA ALA A 13 -29.05 -9.75 -33.32
C ALA A 13 -29.25 -8.47 -32.48
N VAL A 14 -30.47 -7.93 -32.38
CA VAL A 14 -30.76 -6.70 -31.63
C VAL A 14 -31.05 -6.98 -30.14
N VAL A 15 -31.57 -8.17 -29.80
CA VAL A 15 -31.82 -8.57 -28.40
C VAL A 15 -30.53 -8.92 -27.65
N GLY A 16 -29.50 -9.41 -28.35
CA GLY A 16 -28.19 -9.71 -27.75
C GLY A 16 -27.37 -8.48 -27.37
N LEU A 17 -27.49 -7.37 -28.10
CA LEU A 17 -26.75 -6.13 -27.82
C LEU A 17 -27.31 -5.33 -26.64
N ALA A 18 -28.63 -5.34 -26.43
CA ALA A 18 -29.26 -4.70 -25.27
C ALA A 18 -28.84 -5.37 -23.94
N ALA A 19 -28.79 -6.71 -23.91
CA ALA A 19 -28.37 -7.48 -22.73
C ALA A 19 -26.87 -7.35 -22.38
N ILE A 20 -26.02 -7.03 -23.37
CA ILE A 20 -24.58 -6.78 -23.17
C ILE A 20 -24.35 -5.35 -22.64
N MET A 21 -25.10 -4.35 -23.12
CA MET A 21 -25.03 -2.98 -22.58
C MET A 21 -25.61 -2.86 -21.16
N GLU A 22 -26.70 -3.55 -20.83
CA GLU A 22 -27.29 -3.54 -19.48
C GLU A 22 -26.36 -4.15 -18.42
N ARG A 23 -25.60 -5.19 -18.78
CA ARG A 23 -24.59 -5.80 -17.89
C ARG A 23 -23.38 -4.90 -17.63
N SER A 24 -22.99 -4.09 -18.62
CA SER A 24 -21.88 -3.15 -18.48
C SER A 24 -22.23 -2.02 -17.50
N LEU A 25 -23.42 -1.44 -17.62
CA LEU A 25 -23.86 -0.33 -16.78
C LEU A 25 -24.09 -0.76 -15.32
N ALA A 26 -24.63 -1.96 -15.09
CA ALA A 26 -24.85 -2.50 -13.76
C ALA A 26 -23.53 -2.80 -13.02
N ALA A 27 -22.51 -3.31 -13.73
CA ALA A 27 -21.19 -3.53 -13.17
C ALA A 27 -20.47 -2.21 -12.84
N GLU A 28 -20.63 -1.19 -13.69
CA GLU A 28 -20.05 0.13 -13.49
C GLU A 28 -20.71 0.88 -12.32
N LEU A 29 -22.04 0.82 -12.20
CA LEU A 29 -22.79 1.34 -11.05
C LEU A 29 -22.44 0.61 -9.74
N ALA A 30 -22.26 -0.70 -9.78
CA ALA A 30 -21.81 -1.48 -8.62
C ALA A 30 -20.38 -1.11 -8.21
N ALA A 31 -19.49 -0.85 -9.16
CA ALA A 31 -18.13 -0.39 -8.89
C ALA A 31 -18.10 1.02 -8.29
N VAL A 32 -18.93 1.95 -8.78
CA VAL A 32 -19.07 3.30 -8.21
C VAL A 32 -19.65 3.24 -6.80
N ALA A 33 -20.70 2.45 -6.57
CA ALA A 33 -21.28 2.27 -5.23
C ALA A 33 -20.29 1.63 -4.24
N ALA A 34 -19.51 0.64 -4.69
CA ALA A 34 -18.45 0.03 -3.89
C ALA A 34 -17.31 1.02 -3.59
N ALA A 35 -16.96 1.89 -4.54
CA ALA A 35 -15.97 2.94 -4.32
C ALA A 35 -16.47 4.00 -3.32
N GLU A 36 -17.73 4.43 -3.42
CA GLU A 36 -18.36 5.36 -2.46
C GLU A 36 -18.47 4.74 -1.07
N SER A 37 -18.85 3.47 -0.96
CA SER A 37 -18.95 2.77 0.33
C SER A 37 -17.57 2.60 0.98
N THR A 38 -16.54 2.26 0.20
CA THR A 38 -15.15 2.16 0.67
C THR A 38 -14.64 3.51 1.20
N PHE A 39 -14.88 4.59 0.46
CA PHE A 39 -14.51 5.94 0.89
C PHE A 39 -15.22 6.35 2.20
N SER A 40 -16.47 5.90 2.38
CA SER A 40 -17.21 6.12 3.63
C SER A 40 -16.64 5.30 4.80
N ALA A 41 -16.21 4.05 4.56
CA ALA A 41 -15.62 3.18 5.57
C ALA A 41 -14.25 3.69 6.05
N GLU A 42 -13.39 4.16 5.14
CA GLU A 42 -12.09 4.75 5.48
C GLU A 42 -12.23 6.02 6.34
N ALA A 43 -13.18 6.89 6.00
CA ALA A 43 -13.46 8.09 6.79
C ALA A 43 -13.96 7.74 8.21
N LEU A 44 -14.78 6.69 8.34
CA LEU A 44 -15.25 6.18 9.63
C LEU A 44 -14.11 5.58 10.45
N LEU A 45 -13.19 4.84 9.81
CA LEU A 45 -12.01 4.28 10.47
C LEU A 45 -11.09 5.37 11.02
N ARG A 46 -10.87 6.45 10.26
CA ARG A 46 -10.06 7.58 10.74
C ARG A 46 -10.67 8.21 11.99
N LYS A 47 -11.99 8.48 11.96
CA LYS A 47 -12.71 9.00 13.14
C LYS A 47 -12.69 8.03 14.32
N ALA A 48 -12.76 6.72 14.06
CA ALA A 48 -12.67 5.70 15.11
C ALA A 48 -11.30 5.71 15.78
N ALA A 49 -10.23 5.88 15.01
CA ALA A 49 -8.87 6.03 15.52
C ALA A 49 -8.73 7.31 16.36
N GLU A 50 -9.24 8.45 15.89
CA GLU A 50 -9.26 9.72 16.64
C GLU A 50 -10.02 9.60 17.97
N ALA A 51 -11.21 9.00 17.96
CA ALA A 51 -11.98 8.73 19.17
C ALA A 51 -11.21 7.83 20.15
N GLY A 52 -10.52 6.80 19.63
CA GLY A 52 -9.65 5.94 20.42
C GLY A 52 -8.48 6.68 21.08
N LEU A 53 -7.81 7.57 20.34
CA LEU A 53 -6.74 8.41 20.87
C LEU A 53 -7.26 9.41 21.94
N ALA A 54 -8.50 9.86 21.82
CA ALA A 54 -9.18 10.68 22.82
C ALA A 54 -9.69 9.89 24.04
N GLY A 55 -9.58 8.55 24.03
CA GLY A 55 -10.07 7.66 25.10
C GLY A 55 -11.57 7.37 25.04
N ASP A 56 -12.28 7.83 24.01
CA ASP A 56 -13.72 7.57 23.84
C ASP A 56 -13.95 6.21 23.18
N THR A 57 -13.92 5.17 24.02
CA THR A 57 -14.06 3.77 23.59
C THR A 57 -15.46 3.45 23.05
N SER A 58 -16.50 4.11 23.57
CA SER A 58 -17.88 3.95 23.08
C SER A 58 -18.00 4.49 21.66
N LYS A 59 -17.51 5.73 21.44
CA LYS A 59 -17.60 6.34 20.13
C LYS A 59 -16.77 5.61 19.09
N ARG A 60 -15.58 5.14 19.49
CA ARG A 60 -14.75 4.26 18.66
C ARG A 60 -15.51 3.01 18.23
N SER A 61 -16.16 2.31 19.16
CA SER A 61 -16.92 1.09 18.86
C SER A 61 -18.08 1.33 17.89
N GLU A 62 -18.84 2.41 18.09
CA GLU A 62 -19.91 2.82 17.16
C GLU A 62 -19.38 3.07 15.74
N LEU A 63 -18.26 3.80 15.63
CA LEU A 63 -17.67 4.16 14.33
C LEU A 63 -17.11 2.94 13.60
N LEU A 64 -16.49 2.00 14.33
CA LEU A 64 -16.02 0.73 13.76
C LEU A 64 -17.19 -0.12 13.27
N SER A 65 -18.27 -0.21 14.05
CA SER A 65 -19.49 -0.92 13.64
C SER A 65 -20.10 -0.32 12.37
N ALA A 66 -20.12 1.01 12.27
CA ALA A 66 -20.58 1.71 11.07
C ALA A 66 -19.66 1.46 9.86
N ALA A 67 -18.34 1.42 10.07
CA ALA A 67 -17.38 1.11 9.01
C ALA A 67 -17.58 -0.32 8.46
N ILE A 68 -17.75 -1.30 9.34
CA ILE A 68 -18.05 -2.70 8.95
C ILE A 68 -19.40 -2.79 8.22
N ALA A 69 -20.41 -2.02 8.64
CA ALA A 69 -21.69 -2.00 7.95
C ALA A 69 -21.60 -1.39 6.54
N ALA A 70 -20.73 -0.39 6.35
CA ALA A 70 -20.48 0.25 5.06
C ALA A 70 -19.64 -0.63 4.12
N ASP A 71 -18.67 -1.36 4.66
CA ASP A 71 -17.81 -2.30 3.94
C ASP A 71 -17.61 -3.57 4.79
N PRO A 72 -18.46 -4.61 4.60
CA PRO A 72 -18.39 -5.85 5.37
C PRO A 72 -17.12 -6.68 5.16
N ASP A 73 -16.31 -6.38 4.14
CA ASP A 73 -15.04 -7.05 3.87
C ASP A 73 -13.84 -6.23 4.36
N ASN A 74 -14.07 -5.09 5.04
CA ASN A 74 -13.01 -4.22 5.51
C ASN A 74 -12.17 -4.87 6.63
N GLU A 75 -11.05 -5.49 6.23
CA GLU A 75 -10.20 -6.25 7.15
C GLU A 75 -9.68 -5.41 8.33
N VAL A 76 -9.40 -4.12 8.10
CA VAL A 76 -8.89 -3.20 9.13
C VAL A 76 -9.96 -2.89 10.17
N ALA A 77 -11.20 -2.64 9.74
CA ALA A 77 -12.31 -2.35 10.65
C ALA A 77 -12.61 -3.53 11.58
N HIS A 78 -12.66 -4.75 11.03
CA HIS A 78 -12.81 -5.96 11.81
C HIS A 78 -11.67 -6.17 12.81
N TRP A 79 -10.42 -5.99 12.38
CA TRP A 79 -9.27 -6.13 13.28
C TRP A 79 -9.29 -5.12 14.42
N GLN A 80 -9.62 -3.85 14.14
CA GLN A 80 -9.76 -2.82 15.17
C GLN A 80 -10.93 -3.08 16.13
N ASP A 81 -11.99 -3.75 15.67
CA ASP A 81 -13.10 -4.23 16.50
C ASP A 81 -12.73 -5.49 17.32
N GLY A 82 -11.50 -6.00 17.23
CA GLY A 82 -11.08 -7.22 17.93
C GLY A 82 -11.66 -8.49 17.32
N GLN A 83 -11.93 -8.46 16.01
CA GLN A 83 -12.31 -9.62 15.23
C GLN A 83 -11.13 -10.11 14.39
N VAL A 84 -11.08 -11.42 14.18
CA VAL A 84 -10.11 -12.09 13.32
C VAL A 84 -10.84 -12.96 12.32
N LYS A 85 -10.26 -13.11 11.12
CA LYS A 85 -10.81 -13.99 10.09
C LYS A 85 -10.39 -15.43 10.37
N PHE A 86 -11.32 -16.24 10.85
CA PHE A 86 -11.11 -17.65 11.18
C PHE A 86 -12.09 -18.52 10.38
N GLU A 87 -11.55 -19.48 9.62
CA GLU A 87 -12.32 -20.33 8.68
C GLU A 87 -13.19 -19.50 7.72
N GLY A 88 -12.60 -18.46 7.13
CA GLY A 88 -13.26 -17.58 6.17
C GLY A 88 -14.30 -16.62 6.76
N LYS A 89 -14.50 -16.61 8.09
CA LYS A 89 -15.50 -15.76 8.76
C LYS A 89 -14.85 -14.84 9.79
N TRP A 90 -15.32 -13.60 9.87
CA TRP A 90 -14.96 -12.70 10.95
C TRP A 90 -15.60 -13.14 12.26
N ARG A 91 -14.78 -13.26 13.31
CA ARG A 91 -15.19 -13.71 14.65
C ARG A 91 -14.43 -12.95 15.71
N LYS A 92 -15.03 -12.75 16.89
CA LYS A 92 -14.32 -12.22 18.05
C LYS A 92 -13.22 -13.18 18.48
N VAL A 93 -12.10 -12.66 18.98
CA VAL A 93 -10.95 -13.47 19.40
C VAL A 93 -11.34 -14.54 20.43
N ASP A 94 -12.20 -14.20 21.40
CA ASP A 94 -12.64 -15.13 22.44
C ASP A 94 -13.43 -16.32 21.86
N GLU A 95 -14.32 -16.07 20.90
CA GLU A 95 -15.08 -17.14 20.21
C GLU A 95 -14.16 -18.08 19.43
N VAL A 96 -13.08 -17.54 18.85
CA VAL A 96 -12.06 -18.36 18.18
C VAL A 96 -11.32 -19.21 19.19
N GLY A 97 -10.91 -18.63 20.33
CA GLY A 97 -10.26 -19.36 21.41
C GLY A 97 -11.08 -20.54 21.92
N GLU A 98 -12.38 -20.34 22.16
CA GLU A 98 -13.29 -21.41 22.58
C GLU A 98 -13.43 -22.52 21.54
N ARG A 99 -13.55 -22.16 20.25
CA ARG A 99 -13.65 -23.13 19.15
C ARG A 99 -12.39 -23.98 19.07
N VAL A 100 -11.24 -23.32 19.08
CA VAL A 100 -9.92 -23.95 19.00
C VAL A 100 -9.68 -24.88 20.20
N ALA A 101 -10.07 -24.47 21.40
CA ALA A 101 -9.94 -25.32 22.60
C ALA A 101 -10.78 -26.60 22.53
N ASN A 102 -11.95 -26.54 21.89
CA ASN A 102 -12.88 -27.65 21.76
C ASN A 102 -12.68 -28.51 20.50
N ASP A 103 -11.74 -28.15 19.62
CA ASP A 103 -11.45 -28.90 18.40
C ASP A 103 -10.40 -30.00 18.67
N PRO A 104 -10.76 -31.30 18.57
CA PRO A 104 -9.81 -32.39 18.78
C PRO A 104 -8.63 -32.35 17.80
N ARG A 105 -8.84 -31.87 16.57
CA ARG A 105 -7.77 -31.70 15.57
C ARG A 105 -6.72 -30.73 16.09
N TRP A 106 -7.14 -29.70 16.81
CA TRP A 106 -6.22 -28.72 17.38
C TRP A 106 -5.37 -29.28 18.52
N GLN A 107 -5.95 -30.13 19.34
CA GLN A 107 -5.23 -30.81 20.42
C GLN A 107 -4.16 -31.75 19.85
N GLU A 108 -4.49 -32.48 18.77
CA GLU A 108 -3.53 -33.33 18.06
C GLU A 108 -2.44 -32.51 17.38
N TYR A 109 -2.80 -31.41 16.71
CA TYR A 109 -1.85 -30.47 16.13
C TYR A 109 -0.81 -30.00 17.14
N GLU A 110 -1.26 -29.54 18.31
CA GLU A 110 -0.37 -29.00 19.34
C GLU A 110 0.54 -30.10 19.91
N SER A 111 0.03 -31.34 20.06
CA SER A 111 0.86 -32.49 20.43
C SER A 111 1.95 -32.79 19.39
N LEU A 112 1.60 -32.81 18.10
CA LEU A 112 2.56 -33.04 17.01
C LEU A 112 3.61 -31.93 16.97
N ARG A 113 3.16 -30.67 17.08
CA ARG A 113 4.04 -29.49 17.12
C ARG A 113 5.00 -29.51 18.30
N GLN A 114 4.58 -29.93 19.49
CA GLN A 114 5.47 -30.04 20.65
C GLN A 114 6.52 -31.14 20.50
N SER A 115 6.25 -32.16 19.70
CA SER A 115 7.15 -33.28 19.47
C SER A 115 8.20 -33.04 18.37
N MET A 116 8.06 -31.97 17.58
CA MET A 116 8.92 -31.72 16.42
C MET A 116 10.29 -31.15 16.81
N ALA A 117 11.33 -31.44 16.03
CA ALA A 117 12.68 -30.90 16.25
C ALA A 117 12.84 -29.45 15.71
N GLY A 118 11.85 -28.93 14.98
CA GLY A 118 11.83 -27.57 14.45
C GLY A 118 12.60 -27.41 13.14
N THR A 119 12.88 -28.50 12.43
CA THR A 119 13.58 -28.45 11.15
C THR A 119 12.62 -28.10 10.00
N PRO A 120 13.11 -27.56 8.86
CA PRO A 120 12.26 -27.34 7.69
C PRO A 120 11.52 -28.60 7.21
N ALA A 121 12.14 -29.77 7.35
CA ALA A 121 11.51 -31.06 7.03
C ALA A 121 10.32 -31.37 7.95
N ASP A 122 10.47 -31.15 9.26
CA ASP A 122 9.39 -31.34 10.22
C ASP A 122 8.23 -30.37 9.96
N HIS A 123 8.55 -29.10 9.65
CA HIS A 123 7.54 -28.12 9.27
C HIS A 123 6.80 -28.54 7.99
N ALA A 124 7.50 -29.06 6.98
CA ALA A 124 6.86 -29.56 5.77
C ALA A 124 5.94 -30.77 6.03
N GLU A 125 6.33 -31.67 6.95
CA GLU A 125 5.49 -32.80 7.35
C GLU A 125 4.24 -32.36 8.10
N LEU A 126 4.39 -31.48 9.08
CA LEU A 126 3.27 -30.96 9.86
C LEU A 126 2.34 -30.11 8.99
N ALA A 127 2.86 -29.35 8.02
CA ALA A 127 2.04 -28.63 7.05
C ALA A 127 1.16 -29.58 6.22
N ARG A 128 1.72 -30.70 5.74
CA ARG A 128 0.95 -31.73 5.02
C ARG A 128 -0.11 -32.39 5.90
N TRP A 129 0.16 -32.57 7.19
CA TRP A 129 -0.84 -33.08 8.13
C TRP A 129 -1.96 -32.05 8.35
N CYS A 130 -1.62 -30.78 8.60
CA CYS A 130 -2.58 -29.68 8.74
C CYS A 130 -3.49 -29.56 7.52
N TYR A 131 -2.94 -29.71 6.32
CA TYR A 131 -3.70 -29.73 5.07
C TYR A 131 -4.79 -30.82 5.05
N ARG A 132 -4.46 -32.03 5.49
CA ARG A 132 -5.41 -33.15 5.53
C ARG A 132 -6.51 -32.93 6.56
N GLU A 133 -6.17 -32.33 7.68
CA GLU A 133 -7.12 -32.03 8.77
C GLU A 133 -7.92 -30.73 8.54
N GLY A 134 -7.62 -29.98 7.48
CA GLY A 134 -8.30 -28.72 7.17
C GLY A 134 -7.90 -27.55 8.08
N LEU A 135 -6.70 -27.59 8.66
CA LEU A 135 -6.13 -26.52 9.50
C LEU A 135 -5.33 -25.54 8.62
N GLU A 136 -6.06 -24.71 7.87
CA GLU A 136 -5.49 -23.86 6.81
C GLU A 136 -4.49 -22.81 7.32
N ASN A 137 -4.76 -22.19 8.48
CA ASN A 137 -3.89 -21.14 9.00
C ASN A 137 -2.54 -21.70 9.46
N GLU A 138 -2.57 -22.89 10.04
CA GLU A 138 -1.39 -23.58 10.54
C GLU A 138 -0.60 -24.22 9.44
N GLU A 139 -1.28 -24.80 8.46
CA GLU A 139 -0.64 -25.19 7.21
C GLU A 139 0.16 -24.02 6.63
N ARG A 140 -0.47 -22.84 6.50
CA ARG A 140 0.19 -21.64 5.96
C ARG A 140 1.39 -21.22 6.79
N TYR A 141 1.27 -21.24 8.13
CA TYR A 141 2.38 -20.95 9.04
C TYR A 141 3.58 -21.87 8.79
N HIS A 142 3.34 -23.19 8.72
CA HIS A 142 4.41 -24.15 8.51
C HIS A 142 5.05 -24.03 7.12
N TRP A 143 4.26 -23.80 6.05
CA TRP A 143 4.84 -23.55 4.73
C TRP A 143 5.64 -22.25 4.66
N ALA A 144 5.24 -21.21 5.40
CA ALA A 144 6.00 -19.96 5.45
C ALA A 144 7.37 -20.16 6.12
N PHE A 145 7.44 -21.04 7.12
CA PHE A 145 8.71 -21.44 7.73
C PHE A 145 9.60 -22.20 6.74
N VAL A 146 9.04 -23.14 5.97
CA VAL A 146 9.77 -23.87 4.92
C VAL A 146 10.33 -22.91 3.87
N LEU A 147 9.53 -21.97 3.37
CA LEU A 147 10.00 -20.99 2.37
C LEU A 147 11.11 -20.07 2.88
N ARG A 148 11.14 -19.77 4.18
CA ARG A 148 12.24 -18.98 4.75
C ARG A 148 13.57 -19.71 4.70
N ALA A 149 13.56 -21.03 4.87
CA ALA A 149 14.75 -21.87 4.81
C ALA A 149 15.14 -22.25 3.38
N ASP A 150 14.14 -22.53 2.54
CA ASP A 150 14.31 -22.85 1.13
C ASP A 150 13.30 -22.07 0.28
N PRO A 151 13.70 -20.88 -0.23
CA PRO A 151 12.81 -20.07 -1.06
C PRO A 151 12.38 -20.75 -2.35
N LEU A 152 13.07 -21.80 -2.82
CA LEU A 152 12.78 -22.52 -4.06
C LEU A 152 11.85 -23.73 -3.84
N HIS A 153 11.40 -24.00 -2.60
CA HIS A 153 10.57 -25.16 -2.30
C HIS A 153 9.20 -25.11 -3.01
N GLU A 154 9.06 -25.87 -4.09
CA GLU A 154 7.92 -25.79 -5.03
C GLU A 154 6.55 -25.98 -4.38
N LEU A 155 6.41 -26.98 -3.50
CA LEU A 155 5.14 -27.24 -2.83
C LEU A 155 4.74 -26.10 -1.91
N ALA A 156 5.68 -25.50 -1.17
CA ALA A 156 5.40 -24.41 -0.25
C ALA A 156 4.99 -23.14 -1.02
N ARG A 157 5.66 -22.84 -2.14
CA ARG A 157 5.25 -21.76 -3.07
C ARG A 157 3.82 -21.98 -3.57
N THR A 158 3.52 -23.19 -4.03
CA THR A 158 2.20 -23.56 -4.56
C THR A 158 1.11 -23.42 -3.48
N ARG A 159 1.34 -23.98 -2.28
CA ARG A 159 0.35 -23.96 -1.19
C ARG A 159 0.11 -22.56 -0.62
N LEU A 160 1.10 -21.67 -0.70
CA LEU A 160 0.96 -20.27 -0.30
C LEU A 160 0.52 -19.34 -1.45
N ASN A 161 0.28 -19.89 -2.65
CA ASN A 161 -0.01 -19.14 -3.87
C ASN A 161 1.02 -18.01 -4.12
N MET A 162 2.29 -18.32 -3.88
CA MET A 162 3.40 -17.40 -4.08
C MET A 162 4.12 -17.69 -5.39
N ARG A 163 4.43 -16.64 -6.13
CA ARG A 163 5.25 -16.71 -7.34
C ARG A 163 6.36 -15.68 -7.29
N GLU A 164 7.43 -15.97 -8.00
CA GLU A 164 8.54 -15.04 -8.16
C GLU A 164 8.12 -13.86 -9.05
N TYR A 165 8.37 -12.65 -8.59
CA TYR A 165 8.06 -11.42 -9.30
C TYR A 165 9.07 -10.33 -8.89
N HIS A 166 9.78 -9.78 -9.87
CA HIS A 166 10.90 -8.83 -9.66
C HIS A 166 11.98 -9.30 -8.68
N GLY A 167 12.26 -10.62 -8.65
CA GLY A 167 13.33 -11.19 -7.82
C GLY A 167 12.91 -11.55 -6.39
N ASP A 168 11.68 -11.23 -5.97
CA ASP A 168 11.12 -11.60 -4.67
C ASP A 168 9.86 -12.48 -4.82
N LEU A 169 9.40 -13.06 -3.71
CA LEU A 169 8.20 -13.89 -3.66
C LEU A 169 6.97 -13.07 -3.29
N TYR A 170 5.94 -13.12 -4.14
CA TYR A 170 4.69 -12.41 -3.95
C TYR A 170 3.48 -13.31 -4.17
N THR A 171 2.40 -13.02 -3.47
CA THR A 171 1.07 -13.57 -3.78
C THR A 171 0.46 -12.88 -5.00
N GLU A 172 -0.50 -13.53 -5.66
CA GLU A 172 -1.21 -12.94 -6.80
C GLU A 172 -1.88 -11.60 -6.46
N LYS A 173 -2.48 -11.49 -5.26
CA LYS A 173 -3.09 -10.24 -4.77
C LYS A 173 -2.07 -9.11 -4.68
N GLN A 174 -0.86 -9.40 -4.19
CA GLN A 174 0.20 -8.41 -4.09
C GLN A 174 0.72 -7.99 -5.47
N ILE A 175 0.86 -8.93 -6.40
CA ILE A 175 1.31 -8.60 -7.76
C ILE A 175 0.28 -7.74 -8.48
N ALA A 176 -1.01 -8.10 -8.40
CA ALA A 176 -2.08 -7.29 -8.95
C ALA A 176 -2.19 -5.90 -8.30
N ALA A 177 -1.86 -5.77 -7.01
CA ALA A 177 -1.78 -4.47 -6.34
C ALA A 177 -0.59 -3.64 -6.85
N TYR A 178 0.58 -4.26 -6.98
CA TYR A 178 1.78 -3.64 -7.53
C TYR A 178 1.58 -3.17 -8.97
N GLU A 179 1.02 -4.00 -9.84
CA GLU A 179 0.75 -3.67 -11.24
C GLU A 179 -0.28 -2.53 -11.38
N ARG A 180 -1.30 -2.50 -10.52
CA ARG A 180 -2.25 -1.39 -10.47
C ARG A 180 -1.56 -0.09 -10.07
N GLN A 181 -0.76 -0.11 -9.01
CA GLN A 181 -0.01 1.06 -8.55
C GLN A 181 0.95 1.58 -9.64
N LEU A 182 1.66 0.68 -10.32
CA LEU A 182 2.56 1.04 -11.40
C LEU A 182 1.80 1.67 -12.58
N THR A 183 0.67 1.07 -12.98
CA THR A 183 -0.17 1.59 -14.07
C THR A 183 -0.73 2.96 -13.72
N GLU A 184 -1.15 3.17 -12.48
CA GLU A 184 -1.67 4.45 -12.00
C GLU A 184 -0.59 5.53 -11.95
N SER A 185 0.59 5.23 -11.39
CA SER A 185 1.75 6.13 -11.43
C SER A 185 2.12 6.52 -12.87
N GLN A 186 2.15 5.56 -13.80
CA GLN A 186 2.42 5.84 -15.22
C GLN A 186 1.38 6.77 -15.85
N LYS A 187 0.08 6.56 -15.57
CA LYS A 187 -0.99 7.45 -16.05
C LYS A 187 -0.85 8.85 -15.47
N ASN A 188 -0.55 8.96 -14.18
CA ASN A 188 -0.36 10.24 -13.51
C ASN A 188 0.86 10.98 -14.09
N LEU A 189 2.00 10.30 -14.26
CA LEU A 189 3.17 10.84 -14.93
C LEU A 189 2.84 11.33 -16.36
N ALA A 190 2.15 10.51 -17.17
CA ALA A 190 1.78 10.89 -18.53
C ALA A 190 0.85 12.11 -18.57
N LYS A 191 -0.07 12.22 -17.60
CA LYS A 191 -0.99 13.35 -17.46
C LYS A 191 -0.27 14.65 -17.05
N PHE A 192 0.57 14.60 -16.03
CA PHE A 192 1.12 15.80 -15.39
C PHE A 192 2.45 16.28 -15.98
N THR A 193 3.30 15.37 -16.48
CA THR A 193 4.59 15.72 -17.11
C THR A 193 4.48 16.84 -18.16
N PRO A 194 3.56 16.78 -19.16
CA PRO A 194 3.48 17.84 -20.18
C PRO A 194 3.05 19.19 -19.60
N ILE A 195 2.19 19.19 -18.58
CA ILE A 195 1.72 20.41 -17.91
C ILE A 195 2.89 21.11 -17.22
N PHE A 196 3.61 20.39 -16.35
CA PHE A 196 4.76 20.97 -15.65
C PHE A 196 5.90 21.33 -16.59
N THR A 197 6.09 20.58 -17.69
CA THR A 197 7.10 20.92 -18.69
C THR A 197 6.81 22.28 -19.31
N ALA A 198 5.56 22.53 -19.69
CA ALA A 198 5.14 23.82 -20.26
C ALA A 198 5.34 24.98 -19.26
N ILE A 199 5.04 24.75 -17.98
CA ILE A 199 5.22 25.76 -16.92
C ILE A 199 6.71 26.07 -16.70
N CYS A 200 7.56 25.04 -16.57
CA CYS A 200 9.00 25.23 -16.40
C CYS A 200 9.66 25.89 -17.63
N GLU A 201 9.23 25.54 -18.84
CA GLU A 201 9.72 26.21 -20.05
C GLU A 201 9.34 27.69 -20.10
N ARG A 202 8.11 28.02 -19.68
CA ARG A 202 7.67 29.42 -19.58
C ARG A 202 8.46 30.18 -18.52
N ALA A 203 8.75 29.56 -17.38
CA ALA A 203 9.61 30.16 -16.35
C ALA A 203 11.04 30.44 -16.85
N ALA A 204 11.59 29.52 -17.66
CA ALA A 204 12.93 29.63 -18.21
C ALA A 204 13.07 30.66 -19.33
N LYS A 205 12.08 30.74 -20.24
CA LYS A 205 12.10 31.64 -21.41
C LYS A 205 11.49 33.01 -21.14
N GLY A 206 10.58 33.08 -20.16
CA GLY A 206 9.78 34.26 -19.88
C GLY A 206 10.58 35.43 -19.30
N GLU A 207 10.03 36.63 -19.53
CA GLU A 207 10.45 37.83 -18.80
C GLU A 207 10.03 37.75 -17.33
N SER A 208 10.42 38.73 -16.51
CA SER A 208 10.21 38.72 -15.04
C SER A 208 8.77 38.37 -14.63
N LEU A 209 7.76 38.93 -15.31
CA LEU A 209 6.35 38.71 -14.98
C LEU A 209 5.87 37.29 -15.34
N ASP A 210 6.24 36.79 -16.52
CA ASP A 210 5.87 35.45 -16.99
C ASP A 210 6.55 34.37 -16.14
N ARG A 211 7.79 34.64 -15.71
CA ARG A 211 8.53 33.79 -14.79
C ARG A 211 7.82 33.69 -13.45
N GLU A 212 7.49 34.82 -12.81
CA GLU A 212 6.83 34.78 -11.51
C GLU A 212 5.46 34.10 -11.59
N THR A 213 4.70 34.34 -12.66
CA THR A 213 3.41 33.68 -12.89
C THR A 213 3.57 32.15 -12.99
N ALA A 214 4.56 31.68 -13.75
CA ALA A 214 4.85 30.24 -13.84
C ALA A 214 5.29 29.63 -12.50
N LEU A 215 6.09 30.36 -11.70
CA LEU A 215 6.48 29.90 -10.36
C LEU A 215 5.28 29.82 -9.41
N ILE A 216 4.34 30.77 -9.47
CA ILE A 216 3.09 30.74 -8.70
C ILE A 216 2.26 29.51 -9.07
N GLU A 217 2.14 29.19 -10.36
CA GLU A 217 1.41 27.99 -10.81
C GLU A 217 2.01 26.70 -10.25
N LEU A 218 3.36 26.58 -10.21
CA LEU A 218 4.01 25.43 -9.57
C LEU A 218 3.70 25.36 -8.07
N ARG A 219 3.73 26.49 -7.37
CA ARG A 219 3.47 26.56 -5.92
C ARG A 219 2.04 26.20 -5.55
N GLN A 220 1.09 26.39 -6.47
CA GLN A 220 -0.35 26.13 -6.24
C GLN A 220 -0.77 24.68 -6.48
N VAL A 221 0.15 23.79 -6.85
CA VAL A 221 -0.16 22.36 -7.01
C VAL A 221 -0.56 21.76 -5.66
N ASP A 222 -1.75 21.15 -5.62
CA ASP A 222 -2.36 20.56 -4.42
C ASP A 222 -2.79 19.08 -4.62
N ASP A 223 -2.56 18.51 -5.80
CA ASP A 223 -2.92 17.13 -6.14
C ASP A 223 -1.77 16.14 -5.77
N PRO A 224 -2.00 15.19 -4.83
CA PRO A 224 -0.99 14.18 -4.48
C PRO A 224 -0.50 13.35 -5.67
N ALA A 225 -1.36 13.10 -6.67
CA ALA A 225 -1.01 12.33 -7.86
C ALA A 225 0.02 13.06 -8.75
N ALA A 226 0.20 14.37 -8.56
CA ALA A 226 1.11 15.19 -9.35
C ALA A 226 2.53 15.26 -8.78
N ILE A 227 2.75 14.81 -7.54
CA ILE A 227 4.03 14.94 -6.81
C ILE A 227 5.21 14.41 -7.63
N GLU A 228 5.11 13.16 -8.12
CA GLU A 228 6.22 12.50 -8.84
C GLU A 228 6.57 13.24 -10.13
N ALA A 229 5.56 13.67 -10.89
CA ALA A 229 5.77 14.42 -12.14
C ALA A 229 6.36 15.81 -11.87
N LEU A 230 5.90 16.48 -10.81
CA LEU A 230 6.37 17.80 -10.40
C LEU A 230 7.86 17.76 -10.05
N GLU A 231 8.27 16.85 -9.16
CA GLU A 231 9.67 16.66 -8.76
C GLU A 231 10.55 16.35 -9.99
N LEU A 232 10.14 15.36 -10.79
CA LEU A 232 10.89 14.91 -11.97
C LEU A 232 11.14 16.05 -12.98
N VAL A 233 10.10 16.82 -13.30
CA VAL A 233 10.20 17.88 -14.30
C VAL A 233 10.98 19.09 -13.76
N VAL A 234 10.72 19.48 -12.51
CA VAL A 234 11.43 20.60 -11.89
C VAL A 234 12.91 20.30 -11.74
N ASP A 235 13.30 19.10 -11.31
CA ASP A 235 14.71 18.74 -11.17
C ASP A 235 15.43 18.81 -12.53
N ARG A 236 14.84 18.24 -13.59
CA ARG A 236 15.37 18.33 -14.96
C ARG A 236 15.47 19.76 -15.49
N ALA A 237 14.52 20.62 -15.13
CA ALA A 237 14.54 22.03 -15.52
C ALA A 237 15.63 22.80 -14.73
N ALA A 238 15.74 22.54 -13.43
CA ALA A 238 16.70 23.17 -12.53
C ALA A 238 18.15 22.79 -12.87
N GLU A 239 18.41 21.58 -13.38
CA GLU A 239 19.74 21.17 -13.89
C GLU A 239 20.23 22.03 -15.06
N LYS A 240 19.32 22.55 -15.88
CA LYS A 240 19.63 23.33 -17.09
C LYS A 240 19.50 24.84 -16.87
N ALA A 241 18.86 25.27 -15.79
CA ALA A 241 18.57 26.66 -15.50
C ALA A 241 19.79 27.38 -14.89
N ALA A 242 19.75 28.72 -14.93
CA ALA A 242 20.66 29.54 -14.14
C ALA A 242 20.47 29.25 -12.63
N PRO A 243 21.52 29.37 -11.80
CA PRO A 243 21.45 28.99 -10.37
C PRO A 243 20.29 29.64 -9.59
N GLU A 244 19.98 30.90 -9.87
CA GLU A 244 18.89 31.63 -9.22
C GLU A 244 17.52 31.02 -9.55
N LEU A 245 17.24 30.80 -10.85
CA LEU A 245 16.00 30.17 -11.30
C LEU A 245 15.91 28.71 -10.81
N ALA A 246 17.03 27.98 -10.80
CA ALA A 246 17.07 26.62 -10.27
C ALA A 246 16.67 26.57 -8.78
N ALA A 247 17.11 27.55 -7.97
CA ALA A 247 16.72 27.67 -6.57
C ALA A 247 15.22 28.03 -6.43
N GLU A 248 14.70 28.95 -7.24
CA GLU A 248 13.29 29.33 -7.25
C GLU A 248 12.35 28.18 -7.64
N LEU A 249 12.74 27.39 -8.64
CA LEU A 249 12.02 26.20 -9.07
C LEU A 249 11.95 25.16 -7.93
N ARG A 250 13.08 24.83 -7.31
CA ARG A 250 13.11 23.88 -6.17
C ARG A 250 12.31 24.38 -4.97
N ARG A 251 12.39 25.67 -4.65
CA ARG A 251 11.54 26.27 -3.60
C ARG A 251 10.06 26.11 -3.92
N SER A 252 9.68 26.26 -5.18
CA SER A 252 8.29 26.12 -5.62
C SER A 252 7.75 24.69 -5.41
N VAL A 253 8.60 23.67 -5.55
CA VAL A 253 8.26 22.28 -5.19
C VAL A 253 7.97 22.14 -3.70
N ILE A 254 8.81 22.71 -2.82
CA ILE A 254 8.58 22.60 -1.37
C ILE A 254 7.26 23.28 -0.96
N VAL A 255 6.95 24.42 -1.56
CA VAL A 255 5.67 25.12 -1.32
C VAL A 255 4.48 24.33 -1.86
N ALA A 256 4.61 23.70 -3.04
CA ALA A 256 3.57 22.80 -3.55
C ALA A 256 3.34 21.63 -2.59
N LEU A 257 4.41 20.96 -2.16
CA LEU A 257 4.33 19.85 -1.22
C LEU A 257 3.69 20.26 0.11
N SER A 258 3.92 21.48 0.60
CA SER A 258 3.30 21.96 1.85
C SER A 258 1.79 22.16 1.72
N ASN A 259 1.27 22.42 0.52
CA ASN A 259 -0.16 22.53 0.22
C ASN A 259 -0.89 21.18 0.13
N ILE A 260 -0.15 20.06 0.05
CA ILE A 260 -0.72 18.71 -0.08
C ILE A 260 -0.78 18.05 1.31
N PRO A 261 -1.95 17.90 1.97
CA PRO A 261 -2.12 17.22 3.27
C PRO A 261 -2.12 15.70 3.15
N ASP A 262 -1.11 15.15 2.47
CA ASP A 262 -0.95 13.72 2.23
C ASP A 262 0.32 13.16 2.90
N TYR A 263 0.30 11.85 3.20
CA TYR A 263 1.43 11.14 3.77
C TYR A 263 2.64 11.19 2.84
N VAL A 264 2.46 10.97 1.53
CA VAL A 264 3.56 11.00 0.55
C VAL A 264 4.21 12.38 0.50
N ALA A 265 3.42 13.45 0.49
CA ALA A 265 3.96 14.82 0.53
C ALA A 265 4.76 15.09 1.82
N THR A 266 4.28 14.59 2.95
CA THR A 266 4.98 14.66 4.24
C THR A 266 6.33 13.92 4.19
N GLN A 267 6.37 12.73 3.60
CA GLN A 267 7.59 11.96 3.39
C GLN A 267 8.59 12.69 2.49
N ARG A 268 8.11 13.34 1.41
CA ARG A 268 8.97 14.14 0.51
C ARG A 268 9.56 15.35 1.22
N LEU A 269 8.75 16.09 1.98
CA LEU A 269 9.23 17.21 2.81
C LEU A 269 10.28 16.75 3.82
N LEU A 270 10.07 15.61 4.47
CA LEU A 270 11.06 15.00 5.36
C LEU A 270 12.37 14.72 4.63
N ASN A 271 12.33 14.06 3.48
CA ASN A 271 13.51 13.77 2.68
C ASN A 271 14.26 15.05 2.27
N TYR A 272 13.55 16.09 1.80
CA TYR A 272 14.17 17.37 1.48
C TYR A 272 14.79 18.03 2.72
N SER A 273 14.14 17.96 3.89
CA SER A 273 14.67 18.56 5.13
C SER A 273 16.00 17.93 5.57
N MET A 274 16.20 16.64 5.30
CA MET A 274 17.41 15.90 5.70
C MET A 274 18.50 15.93 4.63
N PHE A 275 18.13 15.74 3.36
CA PHE A 275 19.08 15.38 2.31
C PHE A 275 19.25 16.43 1.20
N ALA A 276 18.45 17.50 1.17
CA ALA A 276 18.63 18.52 0.14
C ALA A 276 20.01 19.19 0.28
N THR A 277 20.73 19.38 -0.83
CA THR A 277 22.06 20.01 -0.82
C THR A 277 22.00 21.48 -0.38
N ASP A 278 20.96 22.20 -0.81
CA ASP A 278 20.75 23.62 -0.50
C ASP A 278 20.20 23.79 0.94
N PRO A 279 20.91 24.48 1.85
CA PRO A 279 20.44 24.75 3.20
C PRO A 279 19.10 25.47 3.27
N ALA A 280 18.80 26.36 2.31
CA ALA A 280 17.53 27.09 2.28
C ALA A 280 16.35 26.16 1.96
N ILE A 281 16.56 25.16 1.09
CA ILE A 281 15.58 24.13 0.79
C ILE A 281 15.36 23.23 2.01
N ARG A 282 16.43 22.82 2.69
CA ARG A 282 16.31 22.02 3.93
C ARG A 282 15.50 22.75 5.00
N GLN A 283 15.83 24.01 5.24
CA GLN A 283 15.14 24.85 6.22
C GLN A 283 13.66 25.02 5.88
N LEU A 284 13.34 25.37 4.63
CA LEU A 284 11.97 25.55 4.18
C LEU A 284 11.15 24.25 4.28
N ALA A 285 11.75 23.11 3.95
CA ALA A 285 11.10 21.82 4.07
C ALA A 285 10.85 21.44 5.54
N ALA A 286 11.81 21.70 6.43
CA ALA A 286 11.66 21.49 7.87
C ALA A 286 10.54 22.38 8.46
N GLU A 287 10.49 23.65 8.09
CA GLU A 287 9.41 24.56 8.50
C GLU A 287 8.04 24.07 8.01
N SER A 288 7.98 23.58 6.77
CA SER A 288 6.77 23.02 6.16
C SER A 288 6.30 21.70 6.79
N LEU A 289 7.12 21.03 7.59
CA LEU A 289 6.71 19.86 8.39
C LEU A 289 6.01 20.24 9.70
N THR A 290 6.22 21.45 10.20
CA THR A 290 5.63 21.91 11.48
C THR A 290 4.11 21.70 11.60
N PRO A 291 3.28 21.97 10.57
CA PRO A 291 1.83 21.74 10.67
C PRO A 291 1.43 20.27 10.49
N ARG A 292 2.36 19.35 10.20
CA ARG A 292 2.05 17.93 9.94
C ARG A 292 1.85 17.15 11.25
N PRO A 293 1.04 16.07 11.25
CA PRO A 293 0.97 15.18 12.40
C PRO A 293 2.35 14.58 12.71
N VAL A 294 2.81 14.74 13.96
CA VAL A 294 4.13 14.24 14.39
C VAL A 294 4.30 12.74 14.21
N THR A 295 3.20 11.98 14.26
CA THR A 295 3.17 10.52 14.03
C THR A 295 3.65 10.13 12.64
N ASP A 296 3.56 11.03 11.67
CA ASP A 296 3.78 10.71 10.27
C ASP A 296 5.26 10.81 9.88
N TYR A 297 6.06 11.56 10.64
CA TYR A 297 7.47 11.81 10.29
C TYR A 297 8.46 11.67 11.46
N VAL A 298 8.04 11.81 12.72
CA VAL A 298 8.94 11.65 13.88
C VAL A 298 9.54 10.25 13.99
N PRO A 299 8.81 9.13 13.79
CA PRO A 299 9.42 7.80 13.85
C PRO A 299 10.60 7.64 12.88
N GLN A 300 10.52 8.25 11.70
CA GLN A 300 11.57 8.20 10.69
C GLN A 300 12.74 9.13 11.03
N LEU A 301 12.46 10.30 11.59
CA LEU A 301 13.52 11.14 12.18
C LEU A 301 14.28 10.40 13.27
N MET A 302 13.57 9.71 14.16
CA MET A 302 14.19 8.90 15.23
C MET A 302 15.00 7.73 14.66
N ALA A 303 14.51 7.09 13.59
CA ALA A 303 15.25 6.06 12.89
C ALA A 303 16.53 6.61 12.23
N ALA A 304 16.48 7.82 11.66
CA ALA A 304 17.64 8.48 11.06
C ALA A 304 18.65 9.00 12.10
N LEU A 305 18.19 9.41 13.29
CA LEU A 305 19.02 9.83 14.42
C LEU A 305 19.68 8.65 15.13
N SER A 306 19.11 7.45 15.03
CA SER A 306 19.73 6.22 15.47
C SER A 306 20.91 5.94 14.55
N ALA A 307 22.08 6.46 14.94
CA ALA A 307 23.36 6.28 14.26
C ALA A 307 23.54 4.82 13.78
N PRO A 308 24.29 4.56 12.69
CA PRO A 308 24.61 3.19 12.32
C PRO A 308 25.25 2.54 13.54
N ILE A 309 24.61 1.50 14.07
CA ILE A 309 25.24 0.61 15.03
C ILE A 309 26.36 -0.08 14.23
N GLN A 310 27.53 0.54 14.19
CA GLN A 310 28.76 -0.16 13.89
C GLN A 310 28.97 -1.11 15.06
N ALA A 311 28.29 -2.26 15.01
CA ALA A 311 28.71 -3.39 15.81
C ALA A 311 30.11 -3.73 15.30
N ALA A 312 31.13 -3.26 16.02
CA ALA A 312 32.47 -3.81 15.89
C ALA A 312 32.38 -5.26 16.40
N ILE A 313 32.02 -6.17 15.50
CA ILE A 313 32.16 -7.60 15.74
C ILE A 313 33.66 -7.86 15.70
N THR A 314 34.33 -7.72 16.85
CA THR A 314 35.67 -8.26 17.02
C THR A 314 35.54 -9.78 17.02
N SER A 315 35.71 -10.39 15.86
CA SER A 315 35.85 -11.84 15.76
C SER A 315 37.14 -12.24 16.49
N GLY A 316 37.01 -12.79 17.68
CA GLY A 316 38.10 -13.41 18.41
C GLY A 316 38.11 -14.91 18.13
N THR A 317 39.22 -15.44 17.64
CA THR A 317 39.46 -16.89 17.62
C THR A 317 39.74 -17.37 19.04
N ALA A 318 38.89 -18.25 19.55
CA ALA A 318 39.15 -18.95 20.79
C ALA A 318 40.36 -19.90 20.61
N PRO A 319 41.06 -20.30 21.70
CA PRO A 319 42.23 -21.17 21.64
C PRO A 319 41.96 -22.56 21.03
N ASP A 320 40.68 -22.95 20.89
CA ASP A 320 40.23 -24.20 20.27
C ASP A 320 39.95 -24.07 18.77
N GLY A 321 40.13 -22.88 18.18
CA GLY A 321 39.90 -22.61 16.76
C GLY A 321 38.45 -22.27 16.42
N SER A 322 37.55 -22.14 17.39
CA SER A 322 36.19 -21.66 17.14
C SER A 322 36.15 -20.13 16.95
N ILE A 323 35.34 -19.69 15.99
CA ILE A 323 35.06 -18.26 15.76
C ILE A 323 33.80 -17.91 16.55
N GLN A 324 33.91 -16.99 17.51
CA GLN A 324 32.77 -16.43 18.22
C GLN A 324 32.48 -15.02 17.68
N PHE A 325 31.19 -14.76 17.41
CA PHE A 325 30.67 -13.47 16.98
C PHE A 325 30.26 -12.64 18.20
#